data_AF-A0A7W4BJ70-F1
#
_entry.id   AF-A0A7W4BJ70-F1
#
_cell.length_a   1.000
_cell.length_b   1.000
_cell.length_c   1.000
_cell.angle_alpha   90.00
_cell.angle_beta   90.00
_cell.angle_gamma   90.00
#
_symmetry.space_group_name_H-M   'P 1'
#
loop_
_entity.id
_entity.type
_entity.pdbx_description
1 polymer ?
#
loop_
_entity_poly.entity_id
_entity_poly.type
_entity_poly.pdbx_seq_one_letter_code
_entity_poly.pdbx_strand_id
1 'polypeptide(L)'
;MKLFNRILFVTCLASTSVFAAQLDPQGLTELSKSKQQIILQWLNFSLEQTQATLGPLPYSNLPIYLHPRYIAFEPVPWGSVRRGDPDGIELHFDRFASFTQLRDDWTLYHEMAHLYLPLLPYSGFWLSEGFATYMQNIIMRDSKVITRKQFIQRLSAGLERGRQQTRTKQQPLSELADDMWQQGAQQRVYWSGSAFFIEAELALQQQGQSLTQLIKRYRECCYSSKTTAKKLITTFDQLSRSAIFSTLYARYTQRTDFPDITREQLILLR
;
A
#
# COMPACT_ATOMS: atom_id res chain seq x y z
N MET A 1 -39.54 -51.76 9.98
CA MET A 1 -39.23 -51.15 8.66
C MET A 1 -38.45 -49.87 8.93
N LYS A 2 -37.13 -49.87 8.70
CA LYS A 2 -36.21 -48.76 9.01
C LYS A 2 -36.20 -47.77 7.85
N LEU A 3 -36.45 -46.48 8.10
CA LEU A 3 -36.25 -45.40 7.13
C LEU A 3 -35.17 -44.46 7.70
N PHE A 4 -33.94 -44.66 7.25
CA PHE A 4 -32.82 -43.75 7.48
C PHE A 4 -32.89 -42.64 6.44
N ASN A 5 -33.22 -41.43 6.88
CA ASN A 5 -33.25 -40.25 6.03
C ASN A 5 -31.81 -39.74 5.84
N ARG A 6 -31.27 -39.82 4.61
CA ARG A 6 -29.96 -39.29 4.26
C ARG A 6 -30.06 -37.77 4.06
N ILE A 7 -29.50 -37.00 4.98
CA ILE A 7 -29.29 -35.57 4.81
C ILE A 7 -28.13 -35.38 3.84
N LEU A 8 -28.41 -34.90 2.62
CA LEU A 8 -27.39 -34.42 1.69
C LEU A 8 -26.85 -33.08 2.21
N PHE A 9 -25.59 -33.06 2.65
CA PHE A 9 -24.84 -31.81 2.80
C PHE A 9 -24.51 -31.29 1.40
N VAL A 10 -25.26 -30.27 0.95
CA VAL A 10 -24.88 -29.48 -0.22
C VAL A 10 -23.80 -28.50 0.23
N THR A 11 -22.54 -28.84 -0.04
CA THR A 11 -21.43 -27.88 0.06
C THR A 11 -21.59 -26.86 -1.07
N CYS A 12 -22.13 -25.70 -0.74
CA CYS A 12 -22.19 -24.55 -1.63
C CYS A 12 -20.77 -23.97 -1.78
N LEU A 13 -20.02 -24.46 -2.78
CA LEU A 13 -18.79 -23.81 -3.23
C LEU A 13 -19.20 -22.53 -3.96
N ALA A 14 -19.32 -21.43 -3.21
CA ALA A 14 -19.45 -20.10 -3.79
C ALA A 14 -18.19 -19.82 -4.61
N SER A 15 -18.28 -19.98 -5.93
CA SER A 15 -17.24 -19.60 -6.87
C SER A 15 -17.29 -18.08 -6.98
N THR A 16 -16.55 -17.38 -6.11
CA THR A 16 -16.35 -15.94 -6.26
C THR A 16 -15.61 -15.72 -7.57
N SER A 17 -16.32 -15.28 -8.60
CA SER A 17 -15.71 -14.80 -9.83
C SER A 17 -14.80 -13.64 -9.44
N VAL A 18 -13.49 -13.87 -9.46
CA VAL A 18 -12.51 -12.80 -9.28
C VAL A 18 -12.60 -11.93 -10.53
N PHE A 19 -13.44 -10.90 -10.51
CA PHE A 19 -13.39 -9.87 -11.53
C PHE A 19 -12.02 -9.19 -11.41
N ALA A 20 -11.23 -9.21 -12.48
CA ALA A 20 -10.08 -8.32 -12.58
C ALA A 20 -10.64 -6.89 -12.64
N ALA A 21 -10.29 -6.04 -11.67
CA ALA A 21 -10.76 -4.67 -11.65
C ALA A 21 -10.42 -3.99 -12.98
N GLN A 22 -11.42 -3.37 -13.61
CA GLN A 22 -11.24 -2.57 -14.82
C GLN A 22 -11.03 -1.11 -14.41
N LEU A 23 -10.13 -0.43 -15.09
CA LEU A 23 -9.92 1.01 -14.86
C LEU A 23 -11.04 1.80 -15.53
N ASP A 24 -11.55 2.83 -14.83
CA ASP A 24 -12.45 3.84 -15.37
C ASP A 24 -11.74 5.22 -15.40
N PRO A 25 -10.89 5.48 -16.40
CA PRO A 25 -10.10 6.71 -16.48
C PRO A 25 -10.93 7.89 -16.99
N GLN A 26 -11.00 8.94 -16.18
CA GLN A 26 -11.69 10.20 -16.44
C GLN A 26 -10.67 11.30 -16.73
N GLY A 27 -10.98 12.23 -17.65
CA GLY A 27 -10.10 13.36 -17.97
C GLY A 27 -9.10 13.13 -19.12
N LEU A 28 -9.20 12.02 -19.85
CA LEU A 28 -8.31 11.71 -20.98
C LEU A 28 -8.49 12.60 -22.22
N THR A 29 -9.65 13.23 -22.37
CA THR A 29 -10.03 13.98 -23.59
C THR A 29 -9.15 15.20 -23.86
N GLU A 30 -8.43 15.70 -22.87
CA GLU A 30 -7.49 16.83 -23.00
C GLU A 30 -6.15 16.45 -23.67
N LEU A 31 -5.94 15.16 -23.91
CA LEU A 31 -4.70 14.59 -24.46
C LEU A 31 -4.88 14.11 -25.91
N SER A 32 -3.79 14.11 -26.69
CA SER A 32 -3.78 13.49 -28.01
C SER A 32 -4.05 11.98 -27.92
N LYS A 33 -4.55 11.37 -29.00
CA LYS A 33 -4.83 9.92 -29.03
C LYS A 33 -3.61 9.04 -28.71
N SER A 34 -2.43 9.42 -29.22
CA SER A 34 -1.18 8.72 -28.89
C SER A 34 -0.83 8.83 -27.41
N LYS A 35 -1.04 10.00 -26.80
CA LYS A 35 -0.79 10.19 -25.37
C LYS A 35 -1.82 9.45 -24.51
N GLN A 36 -3.09 9.39 -24.92
CA GLN A 36 -4.13 8.59 -24.25
C GLN A 36 -3.71 7.11 -24.17
N GLN A 37 -3.16 6.56 -25.26
CA GLN A 37 -2.65 5.17 -25.28
C GLN A 37 -1.51 4.96 -24.28
N ILE A 38 -0.55 5.91 -24.19
CA ILE A 38 0.54 5.86 -23.21
C ILE A 38 0.00 5.87 -21.78
N ILE A 39 -0.97 6.74 -21.48
CA ILE A 39 -1.56 6.82 -20.14
C ILE A 39 -2.31 5.53 -19.81
N LEU A 40 -3.13 5.02 -20.72
CA LEU A 40 -3.84 3.76 -20.52
C LEU A 40 -2.88 2.58 -20.32
N GLN A 41 -1.78 2.52 -21.09
CA GLN A 41 -0.76 1.49 -20.92
C GLN A 41 -0.11 1.58 -19.54
N TRP A 42 0.24 2.77 -19.09
CA TRP A 42 0.80 3.02 -17.76
C TRP A 42 -0.15 2.59 -16.64
N LEU A 43 -1.41 3.04 -16.67
CA LEU A 43 -2.38 2.71 -15.63
C LEU A 43 -2.64 1.20 -15.57
N ASN A 44 -2.86 0.55 -16.72
CA ASN A 44 -3.11 -0.90 -16.77
C ASN A 44 -1.91 -1.68 -16.28
N PHE A 45 -0.69 -1.32 -16.69
CA PHE A 45 0.53 -1.94 -16.20
C PHE A 45 0.60 -1.83 -14.68
N SER A 46 0.45 -0.62 -14.11
CA SER A 46 0.55 -0.43 -12.66
C SER A 46 -0.52 -1.20 -11.87
N LEU A 47 -1.75 -1.27 -12.38
CA LEU A 47 -2.83 -2.05 -11.75
C LEU A 47 -2.52 -3.55 -11.78
N GLU A 48 -2.16 -4.08 -12.95
CA GLU A 48 -1.83 -5.49 -13.13
C GLU A 48 -0.71 -5.92 -12.18
N GLN A 49 0.38 -5.14 -12.14
CA GLN A 49 1.52 -5.43 -11.28
C GLN A 49 1.16 -5.33 -9.79
N THR A 50 0.35 -4.34 -9.40
CA THR A 50 -0.11 -4.23 -8.01
C THR A 50 -0.96 -5.43 -7.61
N GLN A 51 -1.89 -5.86 -8.47
CA GLN A 51 -2.73 -7.03 -8.20
C GLN A 51 -1.94 -8.34 -8.20
N ALA A 52 -0.89 -8.47 -9.01
CA ALA A 52 0.01 -9.63 -8.94
C ALA A 52 0.67 -9.74 -7.54
N THR A 53 1.16 -8.62 -7.01
CA THR A 53 1.79 -8.57 -5.69
C THR A 53 0.79 -8.71 -4.54
N LEU A 54 -0.29 -7.94 -4.51
CA LEU A 54 -1.19 -7.79 -3.36
C LEU A 54 -2.53 -8.52 -3.48
N GLY A 55 -2.81 -9.14 -4.63
CA GLY A 55 -4.07 -9.83 -4.91
C GLY A 55 -5.08 -8.93 -5.62
N PRO A 56 -6.19 -9.49 -6.14
CA PRO A 56 -7.20 -8.71 -6.86
C PRO A 56 -7.88 -7.68 -5.94
N LEU A 57 -8.23 -6.53 -6.49
CA LEU A 57 -9.15 -5.61 -5.82
C LEU A 57 -10.59 -6.15 -5.96
N PRO A 58 -11.45 -6.02 -4.92
CA PRO A 58 -12.80 -6.58 -4.94
C PRO A 58 -13.82 -5.69 -5.69
N TYR A 59 -13.37 -4.71 -6.45
CA TYR A 59 -14.22 -3.79 -7.21
C TYR A 59 -14.16 -4.15 -8.70
N SER A 60 -15.31 -4.14 -9.38
CA SER A 60 -15.36 -4.35 -10.83
C SER A 60 -14.75 -3.19 -11.60
N ASN A 61 -14.90 -1.97 -11.10
CA ASN A 61 -14.38 -0.73 -11.70
C ASN A 61 -13.59 0.10 -10.68
N LEU A 62 -12.45 0.65 -11.08
CA LEU A 62 -11.62 1.57 -10.31
C LEU A 62 -11.59 2.95 -11.01
N PRO A 63 -12.32 3.96 -10.50
CA PRO A 63 -12.28 5.32 -11.03
C PRO A 63 -10.88 5.94 -10.90
N ILE A 64 -10.35 6.47 -12.01
CA ILE A 64 -9.09 7.22 -12.04
C ILE A 64 -9.33 8.64 -12.57
N TYR A 65 -9.14 9.64 -11.72
CA TYR A 65 -9.30 11.05 -12.06
C TYR A 65 -7.96 11.63 -12.54
N LEU A 66 -7.85 11.89 -13.84
CA LEU A 66 -6.60 12.30 -14.48
C LEU A 66 -6.56 13.82 -14.69
N HIS A 67 -5.49 14.44 -14.18
CA HIS A 67 -5.26 15.87 -14.29
C HIS A 67 -3.90 16.16 -14.94
N PRO A 68 -3.82 16.21 -16.28
CA PRO A 68 -2.57 16.48 -16.97
C PRO A 68 -2.05 17.89 -16.65
N ARG A 69 -0.77 17.99 -16.30
CA ARG A 69 -0.09 19.26 -16.00
C ARG A 69 0.82 19.66 -17.16
N TYR A 70 0.75 20.92 -17.57
CA TYR A 70 1.65 21.49 -18.59
C TYR A 70 3.06 21.72 -18.05
N ILE A 71 3.16 22.11 -16.78
CA ILE A 71 4.42 22.35 -16.08
C ILE A 71 4.43 21.42 -14.87
N ALA A 72 5.39 20.50 -14.85
CA ALA A 72 5.63 19.56 -13.76
C ALA A 72 7.13 19.26 -13.69
N PHE A 73 7.65 19.06 -12.47
CA PHE A 73 9.07 18.76 -12.24
C PHE A 73 9.33 17.26 -12.00
N GLU A 74 8.25 16.49 -11.85
CA GLU A 74 8.25 15.04 -11.68
C GLU A 74 7.22 14.42 -12.64
N PRO A 75 7.34 13.14 -13.03
CA PRO A 75 6.36 12.49 -13.89
C PRO A 75 4.96 12.48 -13.28
N VAL A 76 4.84 12.26 -11.96
CA VAL A 76 3.57 12.29 -11.23
C VAL A 76 3.75 13.09 -9.92
N PRO A 77 3.65 14.44 -9.97
CA PRO A 77 3.91 15.28 -8.79
C PRO A 77 2.89 15.12 -7.66
N TRP A 78 1.72 14.54 -7.93
CA TRP A 78 0.71 14.30 -6.90
C TRP A 78 -0.19 13.13 -7.24
N GLY A 79 -0.47 12.31 -6.23
CA GLY A 79 -1.52 11.31 -6.23
C GLY A 79 -2.30 11.37 -4.91
N SER A 80 -3.54 10.92 -4.94
CA SER A 80 -4.32 10.71 -3.71
C SER A 80 -5.46 9.74 -3.94
N VAL A 81 -5.74 8.87 -2.96
CA VAL A 81 -6.97 8.07 -2.94
C VAL A 81 -8.18 8.95 -2.63
N ARG A 82 -9.23 8.84 -3.47
CA ARG A 82 -10.58 9.34 -3.21
C ARG A 82 -11.43 8.23 -2.61
N ARG A 83 -11.62 8.24 -1.29
CA ARG A 83 -12.42 7.22 -0.59
C ARG A 83 -13.91 7.35 -0.93
N GLY A 84 -14.56 6.23 -1.26
CA GLY A 84 -15.94 6.21 -1.75
C GLY A 84 -16.52 4.81 -1.88
N ASP A 85 -17.57 4.67 -2.68
CA ASP A 85 -18.12 3.37 -3.10
C ASP A 85 -18.31 3.34 -4.63
N PRO A 86 -17.31 2.87 -5.41
CA PRO A 86 -16.00 2.37 -4.97
C PRO A 86 -15.00 3.50 -4.61
N ASP A 87 -13.88 3.13 -3.98
CA ASP A 87 -12.71 4.00 -3.87
C ASP A 87 -12.16 4.34 -5.28
N GLY A 88 -11.55 5.51 -5.45
CA GLY A 88 -10.87 5.93 -6.68
C GLY A 88 -9.49 6.53 -6.42
N ILE A 89 -8.75 6.85 -7.48
CA ILE A 89 -7.43 7.50 -7.41
C ILE A 89 -7.44 8.78 -8.24
N GLU A 90 -6.93 9.85 -7.67
CA GLU A 90 -6.65 11.11 -8.37
C GLU A 90 -5.15 11.22 -8.68
N LEU A 91 -4.82 11.64 -9.89
CA LEU A 91 -3.44 11.77 -10.36
C LEU A 91 -3.22 13.09 -11.09
N HIS A 92 -2.21 13.83 -10.66
CA HIS A 92 -1.62 14.90 -11.45
C HIS A 92 -0.30 14.40 -12.03
N PHE A 93 -0.13 14.54 -13.35
CA PHE A 93 1.04 13.99 -14.05
C PHE A 93 1.52 14.95 -15.14
N ASP A 94 2.80 14.85 -15.48
CA ASP A 94 3.38 15.56 -16.61
C ASP A 94 2.76 15.04 -17.92
N ARG A 95 2.05 15.94 -18.61
CA ARG A 95 1.40 15.61 -19.89
C ARG A 95 2.40 15.20 -20.98
N PHE A 96 3.70 15.52 -20.82
CA PHE A 96 4.76 15.19 -21.77
C PHE A 96 5.62 13.99 -21.35
N ALA A 97 5.45 13.45 -20.15
CA ALA A 97 6.21 12.29 -19.68
C ALA A 97 6.05 11.05 -20.60
N SER A 98 7.14 10.37 -20.89
CA SER A 98 7.11 9.08 -21.60
C SER A 98 6.46 7.98 -20.74
N PHE A 99 6.06 6.88 -21.38
CA PHE A 99 5.62 5.68 -20.67
C PHE A 99 6.63 5.24 -19.61
N THR A 100 7.92 5.20 -19.95
CA THR A 100 8.99 4.80 -19.02
C THR A 100 9.07 5.72 -17.82
N GLN A 101 9.00 7.04 -18.00
CA GLN A 101 9.02 8.00 -16.88
C GLN A 101 7.82 7.80 -15.94
N LEU A 102 6.62 7.57 -16.49
CA LEU A 102 5.43 7.31 -15.68
C LEU A 102 5.48 5.94 -14.99
N ARG A 103 5.93 4.90 -15.68
CA ARG A 103 6.10 3.54 -15.15
C ARG A 103 7.12 3.49 -14.02
N ASP A 104 8.21 4.24 -14.13
CA ASP A 104 9.29 4.24 -13.15
C ASP A 104 9.00 5.19 -11.97
N ASP A 105 7.95 6.00 -12.08
CA ASP A 105 7.40 6.80 -10.99
C ASP A 105 6.72 5.92 -9.93
N TRP A 106 6.83 6.32 -8.67
CA TRP A 106 6.37 5.52 -7.54
C TRP A 106 4.92 5.82 -7.12
N THR A 107 4.40 6.99 -7.49
CA THR A 107 3.19 7.59 -6.92
C THR A 107 1.97 6.71 -7.15
N LEU A 108 1.77 6.20 -8.36
CA LEU A 108 0.61 5.34 -8.63
C LEU A 108 0.64 4.03 -7.84
N TYR A 109 1.83 3.42 -7.66
CA TYR A 109 1.96 2.22 -6.84
C TYR A 109 1.66 2.48 -5.36
N HIS A 110 2.01 3.66 -4.86
CA HIS A 110 1.69 4.10 -3.51
C HIS A 110 0.18 4.26 -3.33
N GLU A 111 -0.50 4.99 -4.22
CA GLU A 111 -1.95 5.19 -4.15
C GLU A 111 -2.72 3.87 -4.30
N MET A 112 -2.27 2.97 -5.17
CA MET A 112 -2.89 1.64 -5.29
C MET A 112 -2.70 0.80 -4.02
N ALA A 113 -1.55 0.89 -3.35
CA ALA A 113 -1.33 0.19 -2.08
C ALA A 113 -2.31 0.65 -1.00
N HIS A 114 -2.65 1.94 -0.93
CA HIS A 114 -3.67 2.44 0.00
C HIS A 114 -5.04 1.78 -0.17
N LEU A 115 -5.39 1.25 -1.35
CA LEU A 115 -6.66 0.57 -1.59
C LEU A 115 -6.77 -0.76 -0.84
N TYR A 116 -5.65 -1.34 -0.37
CA TYR A 116 -5.62 -2.62 0.34
C TYR A 116 -5.84 -2.46 1.85
N LEU A 117 -5.68 -1.25 2.39
CA LEU A 117 -5.96 -0.94 3.78
C LEU A 117 -7.23 -0.10 3.94
N PRO A 118 -7.94 -0.25 5.08
CA PRO A 118 -9.08 0.57 5.41
C PRO A 118 -8.67 2.04 5.62
N LEU A 119 -9.62 2.95 5.49
CA LEU A 119 -9.42 4.31 6.03
C LEU A 119 -9.35 4.23 7.56
N LEU A 120 -8.25 4.73 8.11
CA LEU A 120 -8.00 4.84 9.55
C LEU A 120 -8.31 6.27 10.04
N PRO A 121 -8.44 6.52 11.35
CA PRO A 121 -8.34 7.88 11.91
C PRO A 121 -6.93 8.45 11.74
N TYR A 122 -6.77 9.78 11.82
CA TYR A 122 -5.47 10.46 11.62
C TYR A 122 -4.34 9.90 12.50
N SER A 123 -4.61 9.55 13.74
CA SER A 123 -3.61 8.97 14.65
C SER A 123 -3.09 7.60 14.20
N GLY A 124 -3.80 6.95 13.27
CA GLY A 124 -3.41 5.73 12.59
C GLY A 124 -2.83 5.93 11.19
N PHE A 125 -2.74 7.16 10.66
CA PHE A 125 -2.26 7.40 9.29
C PHE A 125 -0.83 6.94 9.09
N TRP A 126 0.02 6.99 10.12
CA TRP A 126 1.38 6.44 10.04
C TRP A 126 1.39 4.96 9.61
N LEU A 127 0.37 4.18 9.96
CA LEU A 127 0.22 2.80 9.45
C LEU A 127 -0.17 2.80 7.96
N SER A 128 -1.15 3.61 7.56
CA SER A 128 -1.61 3.65 6.17
C SER A 128 -0.53 4.17 5.20
N GLU A 129 0.10 5.29 5.54
CA GLU A 129 1.20 5.88 4.77
C GLU A 129 2.45 4.99 4.78
N GLY A 130 2.76 4.40 5.94
CA GLY A 130 3.86 3.47 6.08
C GLY A 130 3.71 2.21 5.24
N PHE A 131 2.50 1.67 5.19
CA PHE A 131 2.14 0.53 4.36
C PHE A 131 2.33 0.85 2.89
N ALA A 132 1.75 1.96 2.41
CA ALA A 132 1.86 2.37 1.01
C ALA A 132 3.32 2.64 0.61
N THR A 133 4.08 3.32 1.48
CA THR A 133 5.52 3.60 1.28
C THR A 133 6.38 2.34 1.23
N TYR A 134 6.04 1.31 1.99
CA TYR A 134 6.75 0.04 1.92
C TYR A 134 6.32 -0.78 0.68
N MET A 135 5.01 -0.89 0.46
CA MET A 135 4.44 -1.72 -0.62
C MET A 135 4.74 -1.17 -2.01
N GLN A 136 4.82 0.15 -2.22
CA GLN A 136 5.25 0.70 -3.51
C GLN A 136 6.60 0.10 -3.94
N ASN A 137 7.53 -0.09 -3.01
CA ASN A 137 8.87 -0.59 -3.32
C ASN A 137 8.84 -2.10 -3.59
N ILE A 138 7.97 -2.84 -2.88
CA ILE A 138 7.74 -4.27 -3.13
C ILE A 138 7.13 -4.47 -4.53
N ILE A 139 6.04 -3.76 -4.85
CA ILE A 139 5.36 -3.85 -6.15
C ILE A 139 6.32 -3.50 -7.28
N MET A 140 7.06 -2.39 -7.17
CA MET A 140 8.03 -1.98 -8.20
C MET A 140 9.17 -2.99 -8.36
N ARG A 141 9.60 -3.67 -7.30
CA ARG A 141 10.63 -4.69 -7.37
C ARG A 141 10.10 -5.96 -8.02
N ASP A 142 8.93 -6.44 -7.60
CA ASP A 142 8.32 -7.66 -8.12
C ASP A 142 7.98 -7.55 -9.61
N SER A 143 7.62 -6.34 -10.05
CA SER A 143 7.39 -6.00 -11.46
C SER A 143 8.65 -5.67 -12.26
N LYS A 144 9.84 -5.77 -11.65
CA LYS A 144 11.16 -5.47 -12.26
C LYS A 144 11.31 -4.01 -12.74
N VAL A 145 10.44 -3.10 -12.30
CA VAL A 145 10.60 -1.65 -12.49
C VAL A 145 11.84 -1.16 -11.75
N ILE A 146 12.10 -1.70 -10.56
CA ILE A 146 13.36 -1.51 -9.83
C ILE A 146 14.08 -2.85 -9.62
N THR A 147 15.40 -2.82 -9.72
CA THR A 147 16.25 -3.96 -9.38
C THR A 147 16.26 -4.22 -7.86
N ARG A 148 16.68 -5.42 -7.47
CA ARG A 148 16.90 -5.76 -6.05
C ARG A 148 17.85 -4.79 -5.34
N LYS A 149 18.92 -4.34 -6.03
CA LYS A 149 19.87 -3.35 -5.50
C LYS A 149 19.18 -2.00 -5.24
N GLN A 150 18.38 -1.53 -6.21
CA GLN A 150 17.62 -0.29 -6.07
C GLN A 150 16.57 -0.38 -4.96
N PHE A 151 15.89 -1.53 -4.81
CA PHE A 151 14.96 -1.76 -3.71
C PHE A 151 15.62 -1.52 -2.34
N ILE A 152 16.76 -2.19 -2.08
CA ILE A 152 17.52 -2.02 -0.83
C ILE A 152 17.97 -0.58 -0.65
N GLN A 153 18.48 0.05 -1.72
CA GLN A 153 18.96 1.44 -1.67
C GLN A 153 17.83 2.43 -1.37
N ARG A 154 16.64 2.25 -1.97
CA ARG A 154 15.47 3.11 -1.75
C ARG A 154 14.97 3.01 -0.31
N LEU A 155 14.86 1.80 0.23
CA LEU A 155 14.48 1.60 1.63
C LEU A 155 15.52 2.20 2.59
N SER A 156 16.81 1.94 2.36
CA SER A 156 17.88 2.49 3.21
C SER A 156 17.89 4.03 3.19
N ALA A 157 17.80 4.65 2.02
CA ALA A 157 17.76 6.11 1.89
C ALA A 157 16.49 6.71 2.51
N GLY A 158 15.36 6.01 2.41
CA GLY A 158 14.11 6.41 3.03
C GLY A 158 14.14 6.38 4.55
N LEU A 159 14.58 5.25 5.12
CA LEU A 159 14.77 5.12 6.56
C LEU A 159 15.71 6.20 7.11
N GLU A 160 16.77 6.55 6.36
CA GLU A 160 17.66 7.66 6.74
C GLU A 160 16.95 9.02 6.72
N ARG A 161 16.07 9.31 5.75
CA ARG A 161 15.25 10.54 5.78
C ARG A 161 14.34 10.58 7.00
N GLY A 162 13.70 9.47 7.36
CA GLY A 162 12.91 9.34 8.59
C GLY A 162 13.76 9.60 9.85
N ARG A 163 14.96 9.00 9.91
CA ARG A 163 15.93 9.20 11.00
C ARG A 163 16.42 10.63 11.10
N GLN A 164 16.63 11.32 9.99
CA GLN A 164 17.04 12.73 10.00
C GLN A 164 15.91 13.62 10.50
N GLN A 165 14.68 13.42 10.01
CA GLN A 165 13.55 14.26 10.41
C GLN A 165 13.19 14.09 11.89
N THR A 166 13.39 12.88 12.44
CA THR A 166 13.28 12.57 13.88
C THR A 166 14.01 13.56 14.77
N ARG A 167 15.18 14.07 14.35
CA ARG A 167 15.97 15.01 15.16
C ARG A 167 15.19 16.27 15.56
N THR A 168 14.24 16.68 14.72
CA THR A 168 13.38 17.86 14.93
C THR A 168 11.93 17.51 15.26
N LYS A 169 11.52 16.24 15.15
CA LYS A 169 10.16 15.74 15.35
C LYS A 169 10.17 14.59 16.35
N GLN A 170 10.35 14.94 17.63
CA GLN A 170 10.55 13.99 18.74
C GLN A 170 9.26 13.67 19.51
N GLN A 171 8.11 14.12 19.01
CA GLN A 171 6.81 13.79 19.57
C GLN A 171 6.53 12.28 19.40
N PRO A 172 5.66 11.69 20.24
CA PRO A 172 5.13 10.35 20.00
C PRO A 172 4.57 10.22 18.58
N LEU A 173 4.87 9.11 17.90
CA LEU A 173 4.49 8.93 16.49
C LEU A 173 2.98 9.08 16.25
N SER A 174 2.15 8.63 17.18
CA SER A 174 0.69 8.76 17.06
C SER A 174 0.21 10.22 17.09
N GLU A 175 0.76 11.04 17.98
CA GLU A 175 0.47 12.48 18.06
C GLU A 175 1.00 13.22 16.83
N LEU A 176 2.21 12.85 16.38
CA LEU A 176 2.83 13.47 15.21
C LEU A 176 2.05 13.16 13.92
N ALA A 177 1.46 11.96 13.82
CA ALA A 177 0.64 11.56 12.68
C ALA A 177 -0.66 12.38 12.56
N ASP A 178 -1.25 12.78 13.70
CA ASP A 178 -2.48 13.59 13.71
C ASP A 178 -2.31 14.96 13.04
N ASP A 179 -1.10 15.53 13.12
CA ASP A 179 -0.82 16.90 12.64
C ASP A 179 0.37 16.97 11.66
N MET A 180 0.66 15.86 10.98
CA MET A 180 1.92 15.72 10.23
C MET A 180 2.08 16.73 9.09
N TRP A 181 0.98 17.17 8.45
CA TRP A 181 1.05 18.12 7.34
C TRP A 181 1.38 19.54 7.81
N GLN A 182 0.76 20.00 8.90
CA GLN A 182 1.06 21.33 9.44
C GLN A 182 2.49 21.37 9.99
N GLN A 183 2.95 20.27 10.57
CA GLN A 183 4.29 20.16 11.10
C GLN A 183 5.36 19.82 10.05
N GLY A 184 4.99 19.49 8.81
CA GLY A 184 5.93 19.01 7.80
C GLY A 184 6.67 17.73 8.23
N ALA A 185 5.99 16.83 8.93
CA ALA A 185 6.55 15.63 9.55
C ALA A 185 6.40 14.34 8.72
N GLN A 186 6.10 14.47 7.43
CA GLN A 186 5.75 13.34 6.56
C GLN A 186 6.88 12.30 6.50
N GLN A 187 8.15 12.71 6.33
CA GLN A 187 9.26 11.73 6.25
C GLN A 187 9.37 10.90 7.53
N ARG A 188 9.19 11.51 8.71
CA ARG A 188 9.20 10.81 9.99
C ARG A 188 8.02 9.85 10.06
N VAL A 189 6.82 10.29 9.72
CA VAL A 189 5.60 9.47 9.81
C VAL A 189 5.64 8.29 8.85
N TYR A 190 5.90 8.55 7.56
CA TYR A 190 5.89 7.57 6.49
C TYR A 190 6.96 6.51 6.73
N TRP A 191 8.20 6.92 7.03
CA TRP A 191 9.30 5.97 7.19
C TRP A 191 9.29 5.26 8.56
N SER A 192 8.65 5.82 9.59
CA SER A 192 8.37 5.05 10.82
C SER A 192 7.34 3.95 10.55
N GLY A 193 6.29 4.26 9.79
CA GLY A 193 5.33 3.24 9.37
C GLY A 193 5.92 2.18 8.43
N SER A 194 6.79 2.56 7.50
CA SER A 194 7.52 1.59 6.69
C SER A 194 8.44 0.71 7.52
N ALA A 195 9.14 1.28 8.50
CA ALA A 195 9.97 0.51 9.43
C ALA A 195 9.15 -0.51 10.23
N PHE A 196 7.94 -0.14 10.67
CA PHE A 196 6.99 -1.06 11.30
C PHE A 196 6.70 -2.27 10.39
N PHE A 197 6.40 -2.05 9.11
CA PHE A 197 6.11 -3.16 8.19
C PHE A 197 7.35 -3.94 7.77
N ILE A 198 8.54 -3.32 7.75
CA ILE A 198 9.81 -4.04 7.54
C ILE A 198 10.08 -4.99 8.70
N GLU A 199 9.96 -4.53 9.95
CA GLU A 199 10.10 -5.41 11.13
C GLU A 199 9.03 -6.52 11.14
N ALA A 200 7.78 -6.20 10.75
CA ALA A 200 6.72 -7.18 10.63
C ALA A 200 7.00 -8.24 9.56
N GLU A 201 7.47 -7.84 8.37
CA GLU A 201 7.86 -8.77 7.30
C GLU A 201 8.98 -9.71 7.79
N LEU A 202 10.03 -9.16 8.40
CA LEU A 202 11.13 -9.98 8.93
C LEU A 202 10.65 -11.00 9.96
N ALA A 203 9.73 -10.62 10.85
CA ALA A 203 9.14 -11.52 11.83
C ALA A 203 8.22 -12.58 11.19
N LEU A 204 7.42 -12.21 10.17
CA LEU A 204 6.59 -13.14 9.41
C LEU A 204 7.42 -14.17 8.65
N GLN A 205 8.54 -13.74 8.06
CA GLN A 205 9.45 -14.63 7.33
C GLN A 205 10.03 -15.74 8.22
N GLN A 206 10.29 -15.45 9.50
CA GLN A 206 10.73 -16.45 10.48
C GLN A 206 9.67 -17.53 10.73
N GLN A 207 8.39 -17.23 10.45
CA GLN A 207 7.26 -18.16 10.54
C GLN A 207 6.88 -18.76 9.18
N GLY A 208 7.70 -18.54 8.13
CA GLY A 208 7.40 -19.01 6.78
C GLY A 208 6.23 -18.28 6.09
N GLN A 209 5.86 -17.09 6.58
CA GLN A 209 4.80 -16.24 6.01
C GLN A 209 5.40 -14.99 5.37
N SER A 210 4.60 -14.26 4.58
CA SER A 210 4.92 -12.89 4.13
C SER A 210 3.77 -11.94 4.38
N LEU A 211 4.07 -10.64 4.45
CA LEU A 211 3.08 -9.59 4.56
C LEU A 211 2.16 -9.56 3.34
N THR A 212 2.68 -9.76 2.13
CA THR A 212 1.86 -9.82 0.90
C THR A 212 0.81 -10.94 0.97
N GLN A 213 1.17 -12.13 1.47
CA GLN A 213 0.22 -13.24 1.68
C GLN A 213 -0.79 -12.94 2.79
N LEU A 214 -0.37 -12.25 3.86
CA LEU A 214 -1.26 -11.82 4.93
C LEU A 214 -2.29 -10.80 4.43
N ILE A 215 -1.86 -9.83 3.62
CA ILE A 215 -2.75 -8.81 3.04
C ILE A 215 -3.77 -9.45 2.08
N LYS A 216 -3.34 -10.40 1.24
CA LYS A 216 -4.27 -11.18 0.39
C LYS A 216 -5.38 -11.83 1.21
N ARG A 217 -5.01 -12.57 2.27
CA ARG A 217 -5.98 -13.20 3.20
C ARG A 217 -6.87 -12.18 3.89
N TYR A 218 -6.32 -11.06 4.34
CA TYR A 218 -7.07 -9.98 4.98
C TYR A 218 -8.15 -9.42 4.03
N ARG A 219 -7.79 -9.18 2.76
CA ARG A 219 -8.73 -8.69 1.74
C ARG A 219 -9.86 -9.66 1.45
N GLU A 220 -9.58 -10.95 1.47
CA GLU A 220 -10.57 -12.00 1.19
C GLU A 220 -11.57 -12.18 2.35
N CYS A 221 -11.13 -12.13 3.60
CA CYS A 221 -11.99 -12.49 4.74
C CYS A 221 -12.57 -11.33 5.53
N CYS A 222 -11.85 -10.21 5.59
CA CYS A 222 -11.90 -9.37 6.78
C CYS A 222 -11.89 -7.86 6.48
N TYR A 223 -11.74 -7.47 5.22
CA TYR A 223 -11.69 -6.08 4.83
C TYR A 223 -12.99 -5.33 5.17
N SER A 224 -12.84 -4.09 5.63
CA SER A 224 -13.90 -3.11 5.80
C SER A 224 -13.40 -1.77 5.30
N SER A 225 -14.29 -0.88 4.82
CA SER A 225 -13.86 0.41 4.27
C SER A 225 -13.28 1.36 5.33
N LYS A 226 -13.72 1.24 6.59
CA LYS A 226 -13.28 2.07 7.71
C LYS A 226 -13.10 1.23 8.96
N THR A 227 -12.03 1.47 9.71
CA THR A 227 -11.78 0.80 11.00
C THR A 227 -10.79 1.58 11.85
N THR A 228 -10.50 1.11 13.06
CA THR A 228 -9.42 1.66 13.90
C THR A 228 -8.11 0.90 13.67
N ALA A 229 -6.98 1.57 13.87
CA ALA A 229 -5.67 0.95 13.80
C ALA A 229 -5.56 -0.28 14.71
N LYS A 230 -6.06 -0.19 15.94
CA LYS A 230 -6.07 -1.32 16.89
C LYS A 230 -6.83 -2.53 16.34
N LYS A 231 -8.02 -2.32 15.75
CA LYS A 231 -8.81 -3.42 15.17
C LYS A 231 -8.10 -4.04 13.96
N LEU A 232 -7.54 -3.23 13.07
CA LEU A 232 -6.75 -3.70 11.92
C LEU A 232 -5.58 -4.60 12.38
N ILE A 233 -4.79 -4.12 13.34
CA ILE A 233 -3.63 -4.84 13.87
C ILE A 233 -4.04 -6.13 14.59
N THR A 234 -5.14 -6.13 15.35
CA THR A 234 -5.68 -7.36 15.95
C THR A 234 -6.07 -8.38 14.89
N THR A 235 -6.67 -7.95 13.77
CA THR A 235 -6.97 -8.85 12.65
C THR A 235 -5.70 -9.41 12.00
N PHE A 236 -4.64 -8.61 11.84
CA PHE A 236 -3.36 -9.11 11.31
C PHE A 236 -2.71 -10.15 12.23
N ASP A 237 -2.78 -9.97 13.55
CA ASP A 237 -2.32 -10.96 14.52
C ASP A 237 -3.12 -12.26 14.45
N GLN A 238 -4.45 -12.18 14.32
CA GLN A 238 -5.29 -13.36 14.12
C GLN A 238 -4.92 -14.14 12.84
N LEU A 239 -4.70 -13.43 11.72
CA LEU A 239 -4.37 -14.04 10.43
C LEU A 239 -2.95 -14.62 10.40
N SER A 240 -2.00 -13.96 11.07
CA SER A 240 -0.63 -14.47 11.22
C SER A 240 -0.49 -15.56 12.28
N ARG A 241 -1.49 -15.70 13.16
CA ARG A 241 -1.45 -16.55 14.37
C ARG A 241 -0.27 -16.17 15.28
N SER A 242 -0.08 -14.87 15.46
CA SER A 242 1.04 -14.32 16.22
C SER A 242 0.62 -13.06 16.98
N ALA A 243 1.55 -12.47 17.75
CA ALA A 243 1.38 -11.15 18.36
C ALA A 243 2.34 -10.11 17.74
N ILE A 244 2.84 -10.37 16.52
CA ILE A 244 3.84 -9.54 15.84
C ILE A 244 3.34 -8.09 15.76
N PHE A 245 2.13 -7.91 15.26
CA PHE A 245 1.62 -6.59 14.91
C PHE A 245 1.19 -5.81 16.15
N SER A 246 0.51 -6.43 17.13
CA SER A 246 0.14 -5.74 18.37
C SER A 246 1.36 -5.33 19.20
N THR A 247 2.38 -6.19 19.27
CA THR A 247 3.65 -5.88 19.95
C THR A 247 4.38 -4.73 19.27
N LEU A 248 4.48 -4.76 17.94
CA LEU A 248 5.03 -3.64 17.17
C LEU A 248 4.21 -2.37 17.37
N TYR A 249 2.88 -2.45 17.34
CA TYR A 249 1.99 -1.29 17.40
C TYR A 249 2.08 -0.58 18.74
N ALA A 250 2.10 -1.33 19.84
CA ALA A 250 2.28 -0.79 21.19
C ALA A 250 3.61 -0.04 21.34
N ARG A 251 4.68 -0.54 20.71
CA ARG A 251 6.00 0.11 20.71
C ARG A 251 6.07 1.34 19.81
N TYR A 252 5.57 1.23 18.58
CA TYR A 252 5.67 2.30 17.59
C TYR A 252 4.79 3.51 17.91
N THR A 253 3.59 3.30 18.46
CA THR A 253 2.65 4.39 18.74
C THR A 253 3.20 5.44 19.72
N GLN A 254 4.01 5.00 20.69
CA GLN A 254 4.64 5.84 21.72
C GLN A 254 6.08 6.24 21.36
N ARG A 255 6.56 5.88 20.17
CA ARG A 255 7.96 6.03 19.83
C ARG A 255 8.30 7.48 19.52
N THR A 256 9.28 8.02 20.24
CA THR A 256 9.86 9.35 20.01
C THR A 256 11.16 9.27 19.20
N ASP A 257 11.88 8.16 19.27
CA ASP A 257 13.06 7.82 18.47
C ASP A 257 12.73 7.23 17.09
N PHE A 258 13.76 6.98 16.26
CA PHE A 258 13.60 6.27 14.99
C PHE A 258 14.16 4.84 15.12
N PRO A 259 13.43 3.81 14.66
CA PRO A 259 13.91 2.43 14.69
C PRO A 259 15.28 2.29 14.02
N ASP A 260 16.11 1.43 14.61
CA ASP A 260 17.36 1.04 13.97
C ASP A 260 17.17 -0.23 13.15
N ILE A 261 17.10 -0.04 11.82
CA ILE A 261 17.03 -1.13 10.84
C ILE A 261 18.31 -1.08 10.01
N THR A 262 19.10 -2.14 10.08
CA THR A 262 20.38 -2.22 9.40
C THR A 262 20.22 -2.60 7.92
N ARG A 263 21.25 -2.34 7.14
CA ARG A 263 21.27 -2.72 5.72
C ARG A 263 21.23 -4.25 5.54
N GLU A 264 21.84 -4.99 6.45
CA GLU A 264 21.83 -6.46 6.48
C GLU A 264 20.40 -6.97 6.64
N GLN A 265 19.61 -6.36 7.53
CA GLN A 265 18.19 -6.70 7.68
C GLN A 265 17.40 -6.44 6.38
N LEU A 266 17.66 -5.32 5.68
CA LEU A 266 17.01 -5.04 4.40
C LEU A 266 17.36 -6.06 3.31
N ILE A 267 18.58 -6.62 3.32
CA ILE A 267 19.01 -7.67 2.39
C ILE A 267 18.21 -8.97 2.59
N LEU A 268 17.68 -9.22 3.80
CA LEU A 268 16.89 -10.41 4.14
C LEU A 268 15.42 -10.34 3.69
N LEU A 269 14.91 -9.15 3.31
CA LEU A 269 13.51 -8.98 2.88
C LEU A 269 13.27 -9.71 1.55
N ARG A 270 12.31 -10.63 1.46
CA ARG A 270 12.05 -11.40 0.24
C ARG A 270 11.32 -10.59 -0.80
#